data_AF-G6XIC8-F1
#
_entry.id   AF-G6XIC8-F1
#
_cell.length_a   1.000
_cell.length_b   1.000
_cell.length_c   1.000
_cell.angle_alpha   90.00
_cell.angle_beta   90.00
_cell.angle_gamma   90.00
#
_symmetry.space_group_name_H-M   'P 1'
#
loop_
_entity.id
_entity.type
_entity.pdbx_description
1 polymer ?
#
loop_
_entity_poly.entity_id
_entity_poly.type
_entity_poly.pdbx_seq_one_letter_code
_entity_poly.pdbx_strand_id
1 'polypeptide(L)'
;MEWEAAALVLSVQPYGEGSTLVHLFSEEHGVSHGMVRGGGSRKQASLWQTGNLVMARWRARLVGQLGTVTAEPVQSMAAKLLDMPLQLAMVSSVCALADGALPQAEPHPELFMRMIRLLTLIGVAPEPPPLGAYLRWERELLSERGVRAES
;
A
#
# COMPACT_ATOMS: atom_id res chain seq x y z
N MET A 1 10.27 6.44 -17.85
CA MET A 1 10.39 6.79 -16.42
C MET A 1 10.48 5.51 -15.63
N GLU A 2 11.31 5.50 -14.61
CA GLU A 2 11.60 4.31 -13.81
C GLU A 2 12.02 4.74 -12.41
N TRP A 3 11.59 3.99 -11.41
CA TRP A 3 12.03 4.14 -10.04
C TRP A 3 12.07 2.79 -9.34
N GLU A 4 12.86 2.73 -8.27
CA GLU A 4 12.97 1.60 -7.38
C GLU A 4 12.90 2.10 -5.94
N ALA A 5 11.93 1.61 -5.16
CA ALA A 5 11.69 2.09 -3.81
C ALA A 5 10.91 1.07 -2.98
N ALA A 6 11.02 1.18 -1.66
CA ALA A 6 10.12 0.48 -0.76
C ALA A 6 8.68 1.01 -0.92
N ALA A 7 7.72 0.11 -1.08
CA ALA A 7 6.33 0.47 -1.28
C ALA A 7 5.37 -0.50 -0.59
N LEU A 8 4.30 0.06 -0.04
CA LEU A 8 3.18 -0.69 0.50
C LEU A 8 2.23 -1.09 -0.61
N VAL A 9 1.84 -2.36 -0.64
CA VAL A 9 0.75 -2.84 -1.50
C VAL A 9 -0.58 -2.39 -0.91
N LEU A 10 -1.23 -1.42 -1.53
CA LEU A 10 -2.52 -0.90 -1.07
C LEU A 10 -3.67 -1.81 -1.51
N SER A 11 -3.73 -2.11 -2.81
CA SER A 11 -4.79 -2.92 -3.40
C SER A 11 -4.26 -3.76 -4.55
N VAL A 12 -4.93 -4.89 -4.77
CA VAL A 12 -4.56 -5.90 -5.76
C VAL A 12 -5.81 -6.45 -6.41
N GLN A 13 -5.89 -6.37 -7.73
CA GLN A 13 -7.03 -6.88 -8.50
C GLN A 13 -6.57 -7.70 -9.72
N PRO A 14 -7.26 -8.80 -10.06
CA PRO A 14 -7.02 -9.52 -11.30
C PRO A 14 -7.18 -8.62 -12.53
N TYR A 15 -6.36 -8.83 -13.56
CA TYR A 15 -6.41 -8.04 -14.78
C TYR A 15 -6.05 -8.86 -16.01
N GLY A 16 -7.02 -9.03 -16.92
CA GLY A 16 -6.86 -9.87 -18.10
C GLY A 16 -6.46 -11.31 -17.77
N GLU A 17 -5.80 -11.98 -18.72
CA GLU A 17 -5.29 -13.33 -18.52
C GLU A 17 -3.91 -13.30 -17.83
N GLY A 18 -3.89 -13.71 -16.56
CA GLY A 18 -2.66 -13.95 -15.80
C GLY A 18 -1.93 -12.72 -15.28
N SER A 19 -2.47 -11.51 -15.47
CA SER A 19 -1.90 -10.29 -14.90
C SER A 19 -2.73 -9.77 -13.72
N THR A 20 -2.14 -8.83 -12.98
CA THR A 20 -2.74 -8.27 -11.76
C THR A 20 -2.40 -6.79 -11.71
N LEU A 21 -3.38 -5.93 -11.46
CA LEU A 21 -3.11 -4.53 -11.15
C LEU A 21 -2.83 -4.41 -9.66
N VAL A 22 -1.82 -3.64 -9.33
CA VAL A 22 -1.40 -3.32 -7.96
C VAL A 22 -1.34 -1.81 -7.81
N HIS A 23 -1.84 -1.31 -6.70
CA HIS A 23 -1.61 0.06 -6.28
C HIS A 23 -0.54 0.04 -5.19
N LEU A 24 0.50 0.85 -5.39
CA LEU A 24 1.66 0.92 -4.52
C LEU A 24 1.76 2.31 -3.92
N PHE A 25 1.97 2.41 -2.61
CA PHE A 25 2.27 3.67 -1.96
C PHE A 25 3.72 3.68 -1.50
N SER A 26 4.48 4.66 -1.95
CA SER A 26 5.90 4.86 -1.59
C SER A 26 6.12 6.27 -1.07
N GLU A 27 7.19 6.43 -0.29
CA GLU A 27 7.57 7.70 0.32
C GLU A 27 7.78 8.81 -0.71
N GLU A 28 8.59 8.53 -1.74
CA GLU A 28 9.06 9.55 -2.69
C GLU A 28 8.24 9.63 -3.98
N HIS A 29 7.41 8.63 -4.28
CA HIS A 29 6.63 8.59 -5.53
C HIS A 29 5.12 8.55 -5.32
N GLY A 30 4.66 8.60 -4.07
CA GLY A 30 3.23 8.59 -3.76
C GLY A 30 2.55 7.30 -4.21
N VAL A 31 1.26 7.42 -4.56
CA VAL A 31 0.50 6.30 -5.11
C VAL A 31 0.85 6.06 -6.58
N SER A 32 1.24 4.84 -6.91
CA SER A 32 1.60 4.40 -8.25
C SER A 32 0.81 3.16 -8.62
N HIS A 33 0.15 3.21 -9.78
CA HIS A 33 -0.59 2.09 -10.33
C HIS A 33 0.30 1.27 -11.25
N GLY A 34 0.28 -0.04 -11.09
CA GLY A 34 1.17 -0.95 -11.79
C GLY A 34 0.48 -2.23 -12.23
N MET A 35 0.89 -2.75 -13.37
CA MET A 35 0.52 -4.08 -13.84
C MET A 35 1.68 -5.04 -13.58
N VAL A 36 1.36 -6.14 -12.91
CA VAL A 36 2.27 -7.26 -12.66
C VAL A 36 1.89 -8.41 -13.57
N ARG A 37 2.85 -8.89 -14.37
CA ARG A 37 2.67 -10.11 -15.16
C ARG A 37 2.85 -11.33 -14.26
N GLY A 38 1.88 -12.23 -14.26
CA GLY A 38 1.92 -13.42 -13.41
C GLY A 38 1.64 -13.15 -11.93
N GLY A 39 1.13 -11.96 -11.58
CA GLY A 39 0.87 -11.57 -10.19
C GLY A 39 -0.10 -12.50 -9.46
N GLY A 40 -1.09 -13.05 -10.19
CA GLY A 40 -2.05 -14.04 -9.68
C GLY A 40 -1.51 -15.48 -9.61
N SER A 41 -0.28 -15.73 -10.05
CA SER A 41 0.32 -17.07 -9.94
C SER A 41 0.55 -17.44 -8.47
N ARG A 42 0.44 -18.73 -8.13
CA ARG A 42 0.70 -19.21 -6.75
C ARG A 42 2.05 -18.77 -6.19
N LYS A 43 3.05 -18.60 -7.07
CA LYS A 43 4.41 -18.16 -6.70
C LYS A 43 4.47 -16.68 -6.31
N GLN A 44 3.63 -15.83 -6.91
CA GLN A 44 3.68 -14.38 -6.70
C GLN A 44 2.52 -13.84 -5.86
N ALA A 45 1.41 -14.58 -5.72
CA ALA A 45 0.22 -14.11 -5.02
C ALA A 45 0.52 -13.67 -3.58
N SER A 46 1.43 -14.37 -2.88
CA SER A 46 1.83 -14.02 -1.51
C SER A 46 2.63 -12.73 -1.40
N LEU A 47 3.35 -12.34 -2.46
CA LEU A 47 4.10 -11.08 -2.53
C LEU A 47 3.14 -9.90 -2.62
N TRP A 48 2.13 -10.02 -3.48
CA TRP A 48 1.13 -8.99 -3.75
C TRP A 48 -0.08 -9.10 -2.82
N GLN A 49 0.14 -9.29 -1.52
CA GLN A 49 -0.95 -9.18 -0.54
C GLN A 49 -1.03 -7.74 -0.03
N THR A 50 -2.25 -7.22 0.11
CA THR A 50 -2.49 -5.91 0.71
C THR A 50 -1.81 -5.80 2.08
N GLY A 51 -1.16 -4.68 2.32
CA GLY A 51 -0.38 -4.39 3.54
C GLY A 51 1.04 -4.95 3.54
N ASN A 52 1.45 -5.75 2.55
CA ASN A 52 2.85 -6.14 2.41
C ASN A 52 3.71 -4.92 2.03
N LEU A 53 4.92 -4.89 2.58
CA LEU A 53 5.98 -4.00 2.15
C LEU A 53 6.88 -4.75 1.17
N VAL A 54 7.12 -4.14 0.01
CA VAL A 54 7.93 -4.72 -1.06
C VAL A 54 8.97 -3.71 -1.53
N MET A 55 10.10 -4.20 -2.03
CA MET A 55 11.02 -3.39 -2.81
C MET A 55 10.52 -3.43 -4.26
N ALA A 56 9.83 -2.37 -4.67
CA ALA A 56 9.18 -2.30 -5.97
C ALA A 56 10.06 -1.59 -6.98
N ARG A 57 10.13 -2.17 -8.18
CA ARG A 57 10.64 -1.52 -9.38
C ARG A 57 9.48 -1.25 -10.32
N TRP A 58 9.25 0.02 -10.61
CA TRP A 58 8.14 0.47 -11.44
C TRP A 58 8.67 1.18 -12.68
N ARG A 59 8.06 0.92 -13.83
CA ARG A 59 8.45 1.54 -15.11
C ARG A 59 7.22 1.90 -15.96
N ALA A 60 7.19 3.11 -16.49
CA ALA A 60 6.19 3.54 -17.47
C ALA A 60 6.74 4.57 -18.47
N ARG A 61 5.96 4.87 -19.51
CA ARG A 61 6.30 5.87 -20.52
C ARG A 61 6.12 7.30 -20.01
N LEU A 62 5.05 7.57 -19.27
CA LEU A 62 4.70 8.89 -18.70
C LEU A 62 4.33 8.77 -17.22
N VAL A 63 4.46 9.87 -16.46
CA VAL A 63 3.90 10.00 -15.09
C VAL A 63 2.39 9.80 -15.14
N GLY A 64 1.83 9.12 -14.15
CA GLY A 64 0.38 8.92 -14.02
C GLY A 64 -0.20 7.81 -14.89
N GLN A 65 0.58 7.22 -15.81
CA GLN A 65 0.13 6.05 -16.56
C GLN A 65 0.25 4.77 -15.75
N LEU A 66 -0.50 3.74 -16.18
CA LEU A 66 -0.29 2.39 -15.68
C LEU A 66 1.10 1.89 -16.07
N GLY A 67 1.96 1.64 -15.08
CA GLY A 67 3.30 1.11 -15.28
C GLY A 67 3.35 -0.41 -15.28
N THR A 68 4.50 -0.99 -15.62
CA THR A 68 4.82 -2.38 -15.32
C THR A 68 5.60 -2.45 -14.01
N VAL A 69 5.29 -3.43 -13.17
CA VAL A 69 5.88 -3.57 -11.85
C VAL A 69 6.47 -4.96 -11.64
N THR A 70 7.65 -4.99 -11.03
CA THR A 70 8.26 -6.17 -10.40
C THR A 70 8.65 -5.82 -8.97
N ALA A 71 8.70 -6.78 -8.06
CA ALA A 71 9.13 -6.50 -6.70
C ALA A 71 9.75 -7.72 -6.00
N GLU A 72 10.44 -7.43 -4.90
CA GLU A 72 10.96 -8.41 -3.94
C GLU A 72 10.33 -8.18 -2.57
N PRO A 73 10.14 -9.24 -1.76
CA PRO A 73 9.52 -9.10 -0.44
C PRO A 73 10.48 -8.37 0.52
N VAL A 74 9.99 -7.34 1.19
CA VAL A 74 10.68 -6.71 2.32
C VAL A 74 10.07 -7.19 3.63
N GLN A 75 8.73 -7.10 3.74
CA GLN A 75 8.00 -7.60 4.89
C GLN A 75 6.62 -8.11 4.49
N SER A 76 6.38 -9.39 4.78
CA SER A 76 5.06 -10.01 4.62
C SER A 76 4.20 -9.74 5.85
N MET A 77 3.27 -8.78 5.73
CA MET A 77 2.35 -8.45 6.83
C MET A 77 1.19 -9.44 6.88
N ALA A 78 0.62 -9.78 5.72
CA ALA A 78 -0.51 -10.70 5.64
C ALA A 78 -0.21 -12.07 6.27
N ALA A 79 1.02 -12.56 6.12
CA ALA A 79 1.46 -13.83 6.72
C ALA A 79 1.52 -13.77 8.26
N LYS A 80 1.89 -12.62 8.84
CA LYS A 80 1.97 -12.45 10.31
C LYS A 80 0.60 -12.37 10.98
N LEU A 81 -0.41 -11.95 10.23
CA LEU A 81 -1.74 -11.64 10.74
C LEU A 81 -2.78 -12.72 10.38
N LEU A 82 -2.37 -13.85 9.80
CA LEU A 82 -3.29 -14.86 9.27
C LEU A 82 -4.33 -15.34 10.29
N ASP A 83 -3.91 -15.51 11.54
CA ASP A 83 -4.77 -15.96 12.66
C ASP A 83 -5.37 -14.80 13.47
N MET A 84 -5.27 -13.57 12.96
CA MET A 84 -5.60 -12.31 13.63
C MET A 84 -6.64 -11.52 12.80
N PRO A 85 -7.91 -11.93 12.79
CA PRO A 85 -8.92 -11.41 11.85
C PRO A 85 -9.20 -9.91 12.03
N LEU A 86 -9.18 -9.41 13.28
CA LEU A 86 -9.39 -7.98 13.55
C LEU A 86 -8.24 -7.14 13.01
N GLN A 87 -7.01 -7.60 13.16
CA GLN A 87 -5.79 -6.95 12.70
C GLN A 87 -5.74 -6.95 11.17
N LEU A 88 -6.10 -8.06 10.52
CA LEU A 88 -6.27 -8.12 9.06
C LEU A 88 -7.31 -7.11 8.56
N ALA A 89 -8.44 -6.99 9.24
CA ALA A 89 -9.47 -6.02 8.89
C ALA A 89 -8.95 -4.58 9.06
N MET A 90 -8.20 -4.29 10.12
CA MET A 90 -7.56 -2.98 10.30
C MET A 90 -6.55 -2.66 9.20
N VAL A 91 -5.65 -3.59 8.87
CA VAL A 91 -4.68 -3.40 7.77
C VAL A 91 -5.39 -3.14 6.45
N SER A 92 -6.43 -3.92 6.15
CA SER A 92 -7.24 -3.75 4.94
C SER A 92 -7.93 -2.39 4.90
N SER A 93 -8.49 -1.93 6.03
CA SER A 93 -9.11 -0.61 6.15
C SER A 93 -8.11 0.52 5.90
N VAL A 94 -6.94 0.48 6.55
CA VAL A 94 -5.88 1.48 6.36
C VAL A 94 -5.46 1.55 4.88
N CYS A 95 -5.26 0.40 4.24
CA CYS A 95 -4.87 0.35 2.84
C CYS A 95 -5.96 0.88 1.91
N ALA A 96 -7.22 0.52 2.13
CA ALA A 96 -8.35 1.00 1.34
C ALA A 96 -8.57 2.51 1.49
N LEU A 97 -8.43 3.04 2.70
CA LEU A 97 -8.53 4.47 2.96
C LEU A 97 -7.41 5.23 2.26
N ALA A 98 -6.17 4.77 2.34
CA ALA A 98 -5.06 5.39 1.62
C ALA A 98 -5.27 5.36 0.10
N ASP A 99 -5.69 4.22 -0.46
CA ASP A 99 -5.92 4.04 -1.89
C ASP A 99 -7.04 4.94 -2.44
N GLY A 100 -8.13 5.08 -1.69
CA GLY A 100 -9.26 5.93 -2.08
C GLY A 100 -9.06 7.42 -1.79
N ALA A 101 -8.10 7.78 -0.93
CA ALA A 101 -7.91 9.15 -0.47
C ALA A 101 -6.78 9.88 -1.19
N LEU A 102 -5.67 9.20 -1.48
CA LEU A 102 -4.44 9.80 -1.96
C LEU A 102 -4.43 10.02 -3.48
N PRO A 103 -3.95 11.18 -3.95
CA PRO A 103 -3.73 11.41 -5.36
C PRO A 103 -2.56 10.58 -5.91
N GLN A 104 -2.65 10.25 -7.20
CA GLN A 104 -1.60 9.50 -7.88
C GLN A 104 -0.34 10.36 -8.09
N ALA A 105 0.83 9.74 -7.96
CA ALA A 105 2.15 10.33 -8.19
C ALA A 105 2.48 11.56 -7.31
N GLU A 106 1.82 11.69 -6.16
CA GLU A 106 2.09 12.75 -5.20
C GLU A 106 2.75 12.20 -3.92
N PRO A 107 3.96 12.65 -3.58
CA PRO A 107 4.64 12.20 -2.38
C PRO A 107 3.97 12.71 -1.10
N HIS A 108 3.69 11.78 -0.17
CA HIS A 108 3.25 12.10 1.19
C HIS A 108 4.16 11.37 2.20
N PRO A 109 5.44 11.80 2.34
CA PRO A 109 6.46 11.03 3.06
C PRO A 109 6.13 10.83 4.54
N GLU A 110 5.62 11.86 5.22
CA GLU A 110 5.20 11.77 6.62
C GLU A 110 4.05 10.76 6.81
N LEU A 111 3.06 10.79 5.91
CA LEU A 111 1.93 9.85 5.97
C LEU A 111 2.39 8.41 5.69
N PHE A 112 3.30 8.23 4.73
CA PHE A 112 3.91 6.92 4.45
C PHE A 112 4.61 6.35 5.70
N MET A 113 5.47 7.15 6.33
CA MET A 113 6.19 6.72 7.54
C MET A 113 5.24 6.40 8.70
N ARG A 114 4.15 7.15 8.85
CA ARG A 114 3.12 6.89 9.88
C ARG A 114 2.30 5.66 9.56
N MET A 115 1.96 5.41 8.30
CA MET A 115 1.30 4.19 7.87
C MET A 115 2.16 2.97 8.17
N ILE A 116 3.47 3.00 7.86
CA ILE A 116 4.41 1.92 8.20
C ILE A 116 4.44 1.65 9.71
N ARG A 117 4.51 2.69 10.53
CA ARG A 117 4.47 2.56 12.00
C ARG A 117 3.15 1.95 12.48
N LEU A 118 2.02 2.38 11.93
CA LEU A 118 0.70 1.86 12.28
C LEU A 118 0.59 0.37 11.92
N LEU A 119 0.93 -0.01 10.69
CA LEU A 119 0.88 -1.41 10.24
C LEU A 119 1.82 -2.29 11.08
N THR A 120 3.00 -1.77 11.43
CA THR A 120 3.94 -2.47 12.33
C THR A 120 3.33 -2.67 13.72
N LEU A 121 2.70 -1.63 14.28
CA LEU A 121 2.07 -1.70 15.59
C LEU A 121 0.90 -2.70 15.62
N ILE A 122 0.07 -2.72 14.56
CA ILE A 122 -0.99 -3.72 14.39
C ILE A 122 -0.40 -5.14 14.36
N GLY A 123 0.77 -5.31 13.73
CA GLY A 123 1.47 -6.60 13.64
C GLY A 123 2.09 -7.11 14.93
N VAL A 124 2.35 -6.25 15.93
CA VAL A 124 3.03 -6.65 17.18
C VAL A 124 2.17 -6.53 18.43
N ALA A 125 1.09 -5.76 18.39
CA ALA A 125 0.17 -5.54 19.51
C ALA A 125 -1.22 -6.07 19.16
N PRO A 126 -1.47 -7.39 19.32
CA PRO A 126 -2.76 -7.96 18.94
C PRO A 126 -3.89 -7.51 19.87
N GLU A 127 -3.68 -7.33 21.19
CA GLU A 127 -4.81 -7.05 22.09
C GLU A 127 -4.46 -6.13 23.28
N PRO A 128 -5.20 -5.02 23.49
CA PRO A 128 -6.18 -4.45 22.55
C PRO A 128 -5.47 -3.92 21.30
N PRO A 129 -6.15 -3.93 20.13
CA PRO A 129 -5.58 -3.36 18.92
C PRO A 129 -5.28 -1.86 19.10
N PRO A 130 -4.33 -1.30 18.33
CA PRO A 130 -3.87 0.08 18.51
C PRO A 130 -4.84 1.12 17.91
N LEU A 131 -6.10 1.12 18.34
CA LEU A 131 -7.17 1.97 17.80
C LEU A 131 -6.84 3.47 17.87
N GLY A 132 -6.20 3.91 18.96
CA GLY A 132 -5.77 5.31 19.08
C GLY A 132 -4.73 5.72 18.03
N ALA A 133 -3.86 4.80 17.60
CA ALA A 133 -2.92 5.05 16.52
C ALA A 133 -3.63 5.05 15.16
N TYR A 134 -4.58 4.13 14.95
CA TYR A 134 -5.43 4.09 13.76
C TYR A 134 -6.19 5.41 13.56
N LEU A 135 -6.89 5.91 14.59
CA LEU A 135 -7.67 7.15 14.51
C LEU A 135 -6.80 8.38 14.29
N ARG A 136 -5.58 8.41 14.85
CA ARG A 136 -4.62 9.51 14.59
C ARG A 136 -4.17 9.52 13.13
N TRP A 137 -3.80 8.36 12.60
CA TRP A 137 -3.42 8.22 11.21
C TRP A 137 -4.57 8.59 10.25
N GLU A 138 -5.80 8.15 10.54
CA GLU A 138 -6.98 8.49 9.73
C GLU A 138 -7.25 10.01 9.72
N ARG A 139 -7.10 10.68 10.86
CA ARG A 139 -7.21 12.15 10.94
C ARG A 139 -6.13 12.86 10.11
N GLU A 140 -4.91 12.35 10.10
CA GLU A 140 -3.82 12.90 9.29
C GLU A 140 -4.12 12.73 7.80
N LEU A 141 -4.58 11.55 7.38
CA LEU A 141 -5.03 11.30 6.01
C LEU A 141 -6.12 12.29 5.58
N LEU A 142 -7.08 12.57 6.46
CA LEU A 142 -8.14 13.55 6.19
C LEU A 142 -7.59 14.98 6.12
N SER A 143 -6.59 15.33 6.92
CA SER A 143 -5.97 16.67 6.89
C SER A 143 -5.24 16.94 5.57
N GLU A 144 -4.62 15.93 4.97
CA GLU A 144 -4.01 16.03 3.63
C GLU A 144 -5.06 16.37 2.54
N ARG A 145 -6.30 15.91 2.69
CA ARG A 145 -7.41 16.28 1.78
C ARG A 145 -7.94 17.69 2.03
N GLY A 146 -8.03 18.10 3.29
CA GLY A 146 -8.59 19.39 3.70
C GLY A 146 -7.80 20.60 3.19
N VAL A 147 -6.48 20.47 3.02
CA VAL A 147 -5.61 21.54 2.50
C VAL A 147 -5.85 21.84 1.01
N ARG A 148 -6.43 20.89 0.24
CA ARG A 148 -6.58 21.01 -1.22
C ARG A 148 -7.95 21.45 -1.71
N ALA A 149 -8.93 21.60 -0.82
CA ALA A 149 -10.28 22.03 -1.19
C ALA A 149 -10.44 23.57 -1.30
N GLU A 150 -9.38 24.34 -1.00
CA GLU A 150 -9.44 25.81 -0.93
C GLU A 150 -8.52 26.56 -1.92
N SER A 151 -8.00 25.90 -2.96
CA SER A 151 -7.11 26.51 -3.97
C SER A 151 -7.69 26.48 -5.38
#